data_AF-A0A1X6Z2W1-F1
#
_entry.id   AF-A0A1X6Z2W1-F1
#
_cell.length_a   1.000
_cell.length_b   1.000
_cell.length_c   1.000
_cell.angle_alpha   90.00
_cell.angle_beta   90.00
_cell.angle_gamma   90.00
#
_symmetry.space_group_name_H-M   'P 1'
#
loop_
_entity.id
_entity.type
_entity.pdbx_description
1 polymer ?
#
loop_
_entity_poly.entity_id
_entity_poly.type
_entity_poly.pdbx_seq_one_letter_code
_entity_poly.pdbx_strand_id
1 'polypeptide(L)'
;MFQQASEFKDIEGIEDALGLKGPQSTWRFAGALMAWLNKISEEGISADDLSASKTPEMKASGEAYKTYQRLLSEYNYLDFSTIQVEMLRLLENPEVCALIQRRFDYLMIDEYQDTNTIQERIVLKLAEGHKNICVVGDDDQALYRFRGASIRNILEFPSRFADRACKQVRLTKNYRSEPPIIDFYNRWMDP
;
A
#
# COMPACT_ATOMS: atom_id res chain seq x y z
N MET A 1 14.77 11.45 -9.71
CA MET A 1 14.80 12.12 -8.40
C MET A 1 16.12 12.83 -8.09
N PHE A 2 17.29 12.16 -8.14
CA PHE A 2 18.58 12.80 -7.77
C PHE A 2 18.89 14.08 -8.56
N GLN A 3 18.57 14.11 -9.86
CA GLN A 3 18.77 15.27 -10.72
C GLN A 3 17.86 16.46 -10.38
N GLN A 4 16.72 16.22 -9.73
CA GLN A 4 15.74 17.24 -9.34
C GLN A 4 15.69 17.46 -7.83
N ALA A 5 16.73 17.01 -7.10
CA ALA A 5 16.74 17.07 -5.64
C ALA A 5 16.69 18.50 -5.08
N SER A 6 17.13 19.51 -5.86
CA SER A 6 17.03 20.93 -5.47
C SER A 6 15.58 21.36 -5.28
N GLU A 7 14.67 21.00 -6.20
CA GLU A 7 13.25 21.38 -6.12
C GLU A 7 12.58 20.88 -4.84
N PHE A 8 13.01 19.73 -4.33
CA PHE A 8 12.51 19.18 -3.08
C PHE A 8 13.16 19.83 -1.86
N LYS A 9 14.44 20.20 -1.93
CA LYS A 9 15.16 20.86 -0.83
C LYS A 9 14.67 22.28 -0.57
N ASP A 10 14.09 22.92 -1.58
CA ASP A 10 13.50 24.26 -1.47
C ASP A 10 12.14 24.26 -0.73
N ILE A 11 11.57 23.08 -0.44
CA ILE A 11 10.33 22.94 0.31
C ILE A 11 10.59 23.18 1.79
N GLU A 12 9.91 24.18 2.36
CA GLU A 12 10.04 24.54 3.77
C GLU A 12 9.64 23.37 4.69
N GLY A 13 10.52 22.99 5.62
CA GLY A 13 10.26 21.93 6.61
C GLY A 13 10.41 20.50 6.08
N ILE A 14 10.87 20.30 4.85
CA ILE A 14 11.02 18.95 4.27
C ILE A 14 12.06 18.08 5.00
N GLU A 15 13.17 18.66 5.46
CA GLU A 15 14.20 17.89 6.17
C GLU A 15 13.67 17.35 7.51
N ASP A 16 12.89 18.17 8.22
CA ASP A 16 12.23 17.78 9.47
C ASP A 16 11.15 16.72 9.21
N ALA A 17 10.35 16.87 8.14
CA ALA A 17 9.36 15.89 7.73
C ALA A 17 9.97 14.51 7.43
N LEU A 18 11.19 14.50 6.87
CA LEU A 18 11.95 13.28 6.59
C LEU A 18 12.76 12.78 7.82
N GLY A 19 12.71 13.47 8.96
CA GLY A 19 13.46 13.13 10.16
C GLY A 19 14.98 13.26 10.00
N LEU A 20 15.44 14.10 9.07
CA LEU A 20 16.85 14.34 8.79
C LEU A 20 17.37 15.47 9.69
N LYS A 21 18.60 15.33 10.20
CA LYS A 21 19.23 16.32 11.10
C LYS A 21 20.67 16.62 10.71
N GLY A 22 20.99 17.90 10.59
CA GLY A 22 22.32 18.36 10.18
C GLY A 22 22.59 18.15 8.68
N PRO A 23 23.82 18.41 8.20
CA PRO A 23 24.14 18.36 6.78
C PRO A 23 23.90 16.97 6.18
N GLN A 24 23.05 16.88 5.16
CA GLN A 24 22.77 15.61 4.46
C GLN A 24 23.42 15.57 3.09
N SER A 25 23.99 14.41 2.74
CA SER A 25 24.34 14.14 1.35
C SER A 25 23.05 14.07 0.51
N THR A 26 23.12 14.50 -0.75
CA THR A 26 21.98 14.41 -1.67
C THR A 26 21.46 12.98 -1.82
N TRP A 27 22.33 11.98 -1.70
CA TRP A 27 21.93 10.58 -1.71
C TRP A 27 21.04 10.20 -0.52
N ARG A 28 21.44 10.57 0.69
CA ARG A 28 20.68 10.28 1.91
C ARG A 28 19.33 10.98 1.91
N PHE A 29 19.30 12.25 1.47
CA PHE A 29 18.07 13.00 1.30
C PHE A 29 17.12 12.32 0.29
N ALA A 30 17.61 11.99 -0.90
CA ALA A 30 16.79 11.35 -1.94
C ALA A 30 16.26 9.97 -1.50
N GLY A 31 17.07 9.19 -0.78
CA GLY A 31 16.64 7.90 -0.24
C GLY A 31 15.52 8.02 0.79
N ALA A 32 15.65 8.95 1.74
CA ALA A 32 14.61 9.21 2.74
C ALA A 32 13.32 9.74 2.08
N LEU A 33 13.46 10.66 1.13
CA LEU A 33 12.34 11.20 0.36
C LEU A 33 11.61 10.11 -0.42
N MET A 34 12.32 9.21 -1.12
CA MET A 34 11.71 8.08 -1.84
C MET A 34 10.95 7.14 -0.91
N ALA A 35 11.55 6.80 0.24
CA ALA A 35 10.89 5.94 1.22
C ALA A 35 9.57 6.57 1.69
N TRP A 36 9.58 7.88 1.94
CA TRP A 36 8.40 8.61 2.37
C TRP A 36 7.32 8.72 1.27
N LEU A 37 7.71 9.09 0.04
CA LEU A 37 6.79 9.22 -1.09
C LEU A 37 6.14 7.88 -1.49
N ASN A 38 6.91 6.79 -1.43
CA ASN A 38 6.37 5.44 -1.64
C ASN A 38 5.33 5.10 -0.58
N LYS A 39 5.62 5.38 0.69
CA LYS A 39 4.68 5.15 1.79
C LYS A 39 3.38 5.95 1.61
N ILE A 40 3.47 7.24 1.30
CA ILE A 40 2.29 8.10 1.03
C ILE A 40 1.45 7.50 -0.10
N SER A 41 2.11 7.05 -1.17
CA SER A 41 1.44 6.45 -2.33
C SER A 41 0.76 5.13 -1.98
N GLU A 42 1.45 4.22 -1.29
CA GLU A 42 0.95 2.89 -0.91
C GLU A 42 -0.16 2.93 0.16
N GLU A 43 -0.16 3.96 1.02
CA GLU A 43 -1.25 4.23 1.96
C GLU A 43 -2.42 4.97 1.29
N GLY A 44 -2.25 5.49 0.08
CA GLY A 44 -3.27 6.22 -0.66
C GLY A 44 -3.67 7.55 -0.02
N ILE A 45 -2.70 8.21 0.63
CA ILE A 45 -2.93 9.49 1.30
C ILE A 45 -3.05 10.61 0.25
N SER A 46 -4.07 11.46 0.39
CA SER A 46 -4.29 12.62 -0.47
C SER A 46 -3.19 13.67 -0.27
N ALA A 47 -2.57 14.08 -1.38
CA ALA A 47 -1.60 15.17 -1.38
C ALA A 47 -2.24 16.49 -0.91
N ASP A 48 -3.50 16.73 -1.26
CA ASP A 48 -4.24 17.92 -0.86
C ASP A 48 -4.53 17.95 0.64
N ASP A 49 -4.91 16.81 1.23
CA ASP A 49 -5.16 16.70 2.66
C ASP A 49 -3.88 16.94 3.47
N LEU A 50 -2.75 16.40 2.99
CA LEU A 50 -1.43 16.65 3.58
C LEU A 50 -1.05 18.13 3.49
N SER A 51 -1.17 18.75 2.31
CA SER A 51 -0.87 20.17 2.11
C SER A 51 -1.79 21.10 2.92
N ALA A 52 -3.02 20.69 3.21
CA ALA A 52 -3.97 21.45 4.03
C ALA A 52 -3.75 21.28 5.54
N SER A 53 -2.86 20.37 5.95
CA SER A 53 -2.56 20.14 7.36
C SER A 53 -1.94 21.36 8.03
N LYS A 54 -2.26 21.56 9.32
CA LYS A 54 -1.68 22.61 10.16
C LYS A 54 -0.27 22.27 10.65
N THR A 55 0.13 21.01 10.53
CA THR A 55 1.44 20.51 10.94
C THR A 55 2.46 20.78 9.83
N PRO A 56 3.53 21.58 10.06
CA PRO A 56 4.50 21.94 9.03
C PRO A 56 5.06 20.73 8.27
N GLU A 57 5.36 19.64 8.98
CA GLU A 57 5.92 18.42 8.42
C GLU A 57 4.95 17.72 7.46
N MET A 58 3.66 17.70 7.79
CA MET A 58 2.62 17.15 6.91
C MET A 58 2.42 18.03 5.68
N LYS A 59 2.43 19.35 5.86
CA LYS A 59 2.33 20.29 4.75
C LYS A 59 3.49 20.13 3.77
N ALA A 60 4.73 20.09 4.27
CA ALA A 60 5.93 19.84 3.49
C ALA A 60 5.85 18.49 2.74
N SER A 61 5.34 17.44 3.40
CA SER A 61 5.14 16.14 2.78
C SER A 61 4.14 16.19 1.62
N GLY A 62 3.04 16.94 1.78
CA GLY A 62 2.04 17.14 0.73
C GLY A 62 2.60 17.91 -0.47
N GLU A 63 3.33 19.00 -0.21
CA GLU A 63 4.03 19.77 -1.25
C GLU A 63 5.06 18.93 -2.00
N ALA A 64 5.86 18.13 -1.27
CA ALA A 64 6.81 17.20 -1.87
C ALA A 64 6.10 16.14 -2.72
N TYR A 65 4.97 15.60 -2.26
CA TYR A 65 4.22 14.62 -3.04
C TYR A 65 3.62 15.22 -4.32
N LYS A 66 3.11 16.46 -4.28
CA LYS A 66 2.66 17.18 -5.47
C LYS A 66 3.80 17.42 -6.47
N THR A 67 4.95 17.88 -5.99
CA THR A 67 6.15 18.04 -6.82
C THR A 67 6.56 16.71 -7.44
N TYR A 68 6.51 15.62 -6.68
CA TYR A 68 6.81 14.28 -7.18
C TYR A 68 5.86 13.85 -8.31
N GLN A 69 4.55 13.97 -8.10
CA GLN A 69 3.54 13.63 -9.10
C GLN A 69 3.67 14.48 -10.37
N ARG A 70 3.92 15.79 -10.21
CA ARG A 70 4.17 16.70 -11.34
C ARG A 70 5.37 16.23 -12.16
N LEU A 71 6.51 15.95 -11.52
CA LEU A 71 7.71 15.50 -12.21
C LEU A 71 7.48 14.18 -12.95
N LEU A 72 6.81 13.20 -12.31
CA LEU A 72 6.47 11.95 -12.99
C LEU A 72 5.61 12.20 -14.24
N SER A 73 4.62 13.08 -14.15
CA SER A 73 3.77 13.43 -15.28
C SER A 73 4.54 14.16 -16.39
N GLU A 74 5.39 15.13 -16.05
CA GLU A 74 6.18 15.91 -17.02
C GLU A 74 7.14 15.02 -17.82
N TYR A 75 7.75 14.03 -17.16
CA TYR A 75 8.66 13.09 -17.80
C TYR A 75 7.97 11.84 -18.36
N ASN A 76 6.65 11.71 -18.19
CA ASN A 76 5.87 10.52 -18.56
C ASN A 76 6.47 9.23 -17.96
N TYR A 77 6.77 9.27 -16.67
CA TYR A 77 7.36 8.16 -15.92
C TYR A 77 6.37 7.53 -14.95
N LEU A 78 6.57 6.23 -14.71
CA LEU A 78 5.94 5.47 -13.65
C LEU A 78 7.01 4.71 -12.87
N ASP A 79 6.83 4.65 -11.56
CA ASP A 79 7.56 3.78 -10.65
C ASP A 79 6.64 2.68 -10.11
N PHE A 80 7.18 1.80 -9.26
CA PHE A 80 6.42 0.65 -8.75
C PHE A 80 5.19 1.00 -7.91
N SER A 81 5.25 2.06 -7.10
CA SER A 81 4.12 2.46 -6.25
C SER A 81 3.05 3.16 -7.11
N THR A 82 3.47 4.00 -8.05
CA THR A 82 2.58 4.76 -8.93
C THR A 82 1.89 3.91 -9.98
N ILE A 83 2.45 2.78 -10.42
CA ILE A 83 1.70 1.80 -11.25
C ILE A 83 0.40 1.38 -10.55
N GLN A 84 0.44 1.16 -9.24
CA GLN A 84 -0.72 0.75 -8.46
C GLN A 84 -1.72 1.93 -8.34
N VAL A 85 -1.21 3.13 -8.02
CA VAL A 85 -2.05 4.35 -7.93
C VAL A 85 -2.73 4.67 -9.27
N GLU A 86 -2.01 4.58 -10.39
CA GLU A 86 -2.56 4.81 -11.72
C GLU A 86 -3.59 3.76 -12.11
N MET A 87 -3.36 2.49 -11.77
CA MET A 87 -4.37 1.45 -11.97
C MET A 87 -5.66 1.78 -11.20
N LEU A 88 -5.55 2.19 -9.94
CA LEU A 88 -6.71 2.57 -9.15
C LEU A 88 -7.44 3.79 -9.74
N ARG A 89 -6.69 4.80 -10.21
CA ARG A 89 -7.23 5.98 -10.90
C ARG A 89 -7.96 5.59 -12.19
N LEU A 90 -7.41 4.68 -12.99
CA LEU A 90 -8.09 4.16 -14.19
C LEU A 90 -9.41 3.47 -13.86
N LEU A 91 -9.45 2.72 -12.75
CA LEU A 91 -10.68 2.10 -12.28
C LEU A 91 -11.72 3.10 -11.77
N GLU A 92 -11.39 4.38 -11.55
CA GLU A 92 -12.38 5.43 -11.24
C GLU A 92 -13.22 5.82 -12.46
N ASN A 93 -12.74 5.55 -13.67
CA ASN A 93 -13.57 5.66 -14.87
C ASN A 93 -14.52 4.45 -14.96
N PRO A 94 -15.85 4.63 -14.93
CA PRO A 94 -16.79 3.51 -14.92
C PRO A 94 -16.73 2.63 -16.18
N GLU A 95 -16.42 3.20 -17.34
CA GLU A 95 -16.34 2.45 -18.60
C GLU A 95 -15.11 1.54 -18.61
N VAL A 96 -13.96 2.08 -18.18
CA VAL A 96 -12.71 1.32 -18.04
C VAL A 96 -12.86 0.26 -16.95
N CYS A 97 -13.43 0.62 -15.81
CA CYS A 97 -13.68 -0.30 -14.71
C CYS A 97 -14.54 -1.49 -15.17
N ALA A 98 -15.68 -1.22 -15.81
CA ALA A 98 -16.57 -2.27 -16.33
C ALA A 98 -15.89 -3.14 -17.40
N LEU A 99 -15.06 -2.55 -18.26
CA LEU A 99 -14.29 -3.29 -19.26
C LEU A 99 -13.33 -4.28 -18.60
N ILE A 100 -12.62 -3.86 -17.54
CA ILE A 100 -11.65 -4.70 -16.84
C ILE A 100 -12.36 -5.75 -15.97
N GLN A 101 -13.40 -5.36 -15.21
CA GLN A 101 -14.19 -6.27 -14.37
C GLN A 101 -14.76 -7.45 -15.16
N ARG A 102 -15.25 -7.20 -16.39
CA ARG A 102 -15.77 -8.26 -17.30
C ARG A 102 -14.74 -9.33 -17.70
N ARG A 103 -13.45 -9.10 -17.45
CA ARG A 103 -12.40 -10.08 -17.75
C ARG A 103 -12.20 -11.09 -16.61
N PHE A 104 -12.78 -10.85 -15.44
CA PHE A 104 -12.54 -11.64 -14.24
C PHE A 104 -13.86 -12.14 -13.66
N ASP A 105 -14.24 -13.37 -14.01
CA ASP A 105 -15.40 -14.04 -13.40
C ASP A 105 -15.15 -14.41 -11.93
N TYR A 106 -13.87 -14.66 -11.59
CA TYR A 106 -13.40 -15.05 -10.26
C TYR A 106 -12.04 -14.41 -9.98
N LEU A 107 -11.84 -13.90 -8.76
CA LEU A 107 -10.58 -13.36 -8.26
C LEU A 107 -10.08 -14.22 -7.11
N MET A 108 -8.81 -14.61 -7.17
CA MET A 108 -8.13 -15.32 -6.09
C MET A 108 -6.85 -14.58 -5.74
N ILE A 109 -6.73 -14.15 -4.49
CA ILE A 109 -5.57 -13.41 -3.99
C ILE A 109 -4.90 -14.24 -2.90
N ASP A 110 -3.63 -14.56 -3.13
CA ASP A 110 -2.78 -15.23 -2.15
C ASP A 110 -1.99 -14.19 -1.34
N GLU A 111 -1.49 -14.59 -0.17
CA GLU A 111 -0.72 -13.74 0.76
C GLU A 111 -1.40 -12.39 1.07
N TYR A 112 -2.72 -12.41 1.32
CA TYR A 112 -3.54 -11.20 1.46
C TYR A 112 -3.11 -10.30 2.64
N GLN A 113 -2.48 -10.88 3.67
CA GLN A 113 -1.91 -10.15 4.82
C GLN A 113 -0.80 -9.16 4.42
N ASP A 114 -0.15 -9.38 3.27
CA ASP A 114 0.95 -8.57 2.78
C ASP A 114 0.50 -7.44 1.84
N THR A 115 -0.81 -7.31 1.60
CA THR A 115 -1.35 -6.27 0.73
C THR A 115 -1.30 -4.89 1.39
N ASN A 116 -1.00 -3.86 0.59
CA ASN A 116 -1.13 -2.46 1.02
C ASN A 116 -2.54 -1.90 0.75
N THR A 117 -2.81 -0.68 1.20
CA THR A 117 -4.13 -0.03 1.07
C THR A 117 -4.56 0.13 -0.39
N ILE A 118 -3.65 0.53 -1.28
CA ILE A 118 -3.97 0.69 -2.71
C ILE A 118 -4.31 -0.65 -3.36
N GLN A 119 -3.56 -1.71 -3.04
CA GLN A 119 -3.80 -3.06 -3.56
C GLN A 119 -5.16 -3.60 -3.13
N GLU A 120 -5.51 -3.46 -1.84
CA GLU A 120 -6.84 -3.83 -1.35
C GLU A 120 -7.93 -3.06 -2.11
N ARG A 121 -7.79 -1.74 -2.27
CA ARG A 121 -8.77 -0.93 -3.01
C ARG A 121 -8.93 -1.37 -4.47
N ILE A 122 -7.84 -1.71 -5.16
CA ILE A 122 -7.89 -2.24 -6.53
C ILE A 122 -8.65 -3.56 -6.56
N VAL A 123 -8.25 -4.51 -5.70
CA VAL A 123 -8.82 -5.85 -5.65
C VAL A 123 -10.33 -5.80 -5.34
N LEU A 124 -10.74 -5.02 -4.35
CA LEU A 124 -12.15 -4.86 -4.00
C LEU A 124 -12.95 -4.23 -5.15
N LYS A 125 -12.39 -3.21 -5.81
CA LYS A 125 -13.05 -2.56 -6.95
C LYS A 125 -13.17 -3.49 -8.16
N LEU A 126 -12.20 -4.37 -8.40
CA LEU A 126 -12.33 -5.41 -9.43
C LEU A 126 -13.38 -6.46 -9.04
N ALA A 127 -13.46 -6.82 -7.76
CA ALA A 127 -14.42 -7.80 -7.25
C ALA A 127 -15.88 -7.32 -7.33
N GLU A 128 -16.15 -6.01 -7.33
CA GLU A 128 -17.52 -5.46 -7.40
C GLU A 128 -18.32 -5.95 -8.61
N GLY A 129 -17.66 -6.28 -9.72
CA GLY A 129 -18.33 -6.73 -10.95
C GLY A 129 -19.09 -8.05 -10.80
N HIS A 130 -18.45 -9.08 -10.22
CA HIS A 130 -19.02 -10.42 -10.08
C HIS A 130 -19.18 -10.89 -8.62
N LYS A 131 -18.54 -10.20 -7.67
CA LYS A 131 -18.49 -10.51 -6.23
C LYS A 131 -17.95 -11.92 -5.89
N ASN A 132 -17.22 -12.51 -6.82
CA ASN A 132 -16.59 -13.82 -6.68
C ASN A 132 -15.10 -13.64 -6.34
N ILE A 133 -14.81 -13.27 -5.09
CA ILE A 133 -13.44 -13.10 -4.61
C ILE A 133 -13.14 -14.10 -3.49
N CYS A 134 -11.97 -14.72 -3.58
CA CYS A 134 -11.38 -15.56 -2.55
C CYS A 134 -10.02 -14.98 -2.17
N VAL A 135 -9.80 -14.71 -0.89
CA VAL A 135 -8.49 -14.29 -0.39
C VAL A 135 -7.96 -15.35 0.56
N VAL A 136 -6.65 -15.59 0.50
CA VAL A 136 -5.93 -16.53 1.35
C VAL A 136 -4.81 -15.75 2.03
N GLY A 137 -4.58 -16.04 3.30
CA GLY A 137 -3.48 -15.45 4.05
C GLY A 137 -3.42 -15.95 5.48
N ASP A 138 -2.36 -15.56 6.17
CA ASP A 138 -2.04 -15.94 7.55
C ASP A 138 -1.55 -14.70 8.31
N ASP A 139 -2.29 -14.29 9.34
CA ASP A 139 -1.99 -13.09 10.12
C ASP A 139 -0.71 -13.22 10.94
N ASP A 140 -0.34 -14.44 11.36
CA ASP A 140 0.92 -14.73 12.05
C ASP A 140 2.15 -14.58 11.12
N GLN A 141 1.94 -14.50 9.80
CA GLN A 141 2.97 -14.33 8.78
C GLN A 141 3.06 -12.92 8.19
N ALA A 142 2.37 -11.93 8.78
CA ALA A 142 2.36 -10.54 8.32
C ALA A 142 3.70 -9.83 8.62
N LEU A 143 4.77 -10.18 7.90
CA LEU A 143 6.14 -9.69 8.10
C LEU A 143 6.43 -8.39 7.32
N TYR A 144 5.61 -8.03 6.33
CA TYR A 144 5.89 -6.92 5.41
C TYR A 144 5.33 -5.55 5.83
N ARG A 145 5.00 -5.35 7.11
CA ARG A 145 4.50 -4.06 7.64
C ARG A 145 5.42 -2.88 7.29
N PHE A 146 6.73 -3.10 7.21
CA PHE A 146 7.70 -2.07 6.84
C PHE A 146 7.59 -1.59 5.38
N ARG A 147 6.83 -2.30 4.52
CA ARG A 147 6.51 -1.95 3.13
C ARG A 147 5.07 -1.50 2.94
N GLY A 148 4.41 -1.03 4.01
CA GLY A 148 3.03 -0.56 3.93
C GLY A 148 1.97 -1.68 3.89
N ALA A 149 2.35 -2.95 4.07
CA ALA A 149 1.38 -4.02 4.24
C ALA A 149 0.50 -3.75 5.46
N SER A 150 -0.81 -3.94 5.29
CA SER A 150 -1.82 -3.70 6.30
C SER A 150 -2.47 -5.01 6.69
N ILE A 151 -2.03 -5.58 7.82
CA ILE A 151 -2.68 -6.77 8.44
C ILE A 151 -4.18 -6.54 8.69
N ARG A 152 -4.61 -5.28 8.81
CA ARG A 152 -6.03 -4.94 8.91
C ARG A 152 -6.82 -5.40 7.69
N ASN A 153 -6.21 -5.46 6.51
CA ASN A 153 -6.88 -5.89 5.29
C ASN A 153 -7.44 -7.30 5.47
N ILE A 154 -6.62 -8.26 5.90
CA ILE A 154 -7.09 -9.64 6.11
C ILE A 154 -8.06 -9.76 7.29
N LEU A 155 -7.81 -9.05 8.39
CA LEU A 155 -8.66 -9.09 9.58
C LEU A 155 -10.04 -8.46 9.34
N GLU A 156 -10.10 -7.37 8.56
CA GLU A 156 -11.33 -6.63 8.26
C GLU A 156 -12.03 -7.13 6.99
N PHE A 157 -11.41 -7.99 6.19
CA PHE A 157 -11.96 -8.47 4.92
C PHE A 157 -13.43 -8.94 5.03
N PRO A 158 -13.83 -9.76 6.03
CA PRO A 158 -15.22 -10.18 6.15
C PRO A 158 -16.21 -9.02 6.35
N SER A 159 -15.78 -7.92 6.97
CA SER A 159 -16.60 -6.73 7.22
C SER A 159 -16.83 -5.87 5.98
N ARG A 160 -16.07 -6.10 4.89
CA ARG A 160 -16.24 -5.41 3.60
C ARG A 160 -17.46 -5.90 2.82
N PHE A 161 -18.04 -7.04 3.23
CA PHE A 161 -19.19 -7.64 2.59
C PHE A 161 -20.42 -7.58 3.51
N ALA A 162 -21.62 -7.71 2.92
CA ALA A 162 -22.85 -7.82 3.69
C ALA A 162 -22.77 -9.00 4.68
N ASP A 163 -23.53 -8.90 5.78
CA ASP A 163 -23.50 -9.93 6.83
C ASP A 163 -23.68 -11.33 6.24
N ARG A 164 -22.80 -12.26 6.64
CA ARG A 164 -22.73 -13.66 6.18
C ARG A 164 -22.44 -13.90 4.70
N ALA A 165 -22.17 -12.85 3.90
CA ALA A 165 -21.78 -13.03 2.50
C ALA A 165 -20.34 -13.58 2.35
N CYS A 166 -19.45 -13.27 3.30
CA CYS A 166 -18.08 -13.76 3.32
C CYS A 166 -17.98 -15.09 4.10
N LYS A 167 -17.84 -16.20 3.38
CA LYS A 167 -17.58 -17.51 4.00
C LYS A 167 -16.12 -17.60 4.43
N GLN A 168 -15.88 -17.81 5.72
CA GLN A 168 -14.55 -18.03 6.28
C GLN A 168 -14.27 -19.53 6.44
N VAL A 169 -13.07 -19.97 6.02
CA VAL A 169 -12.62 -21.36 6.15
C VAL A 169 -11.22 -21.34 6.77
N ARG A 170 -11.07 -21.96 7.95
CA ARG A 170 -9.78 -22.09 8.63
C ARG A 170 -9.14 -23.44 8.32
N LEU A 171 -7.92 -23.42 7.82
CA LEU A 171 -7.12 -24.63 7.60
C LEU A 171 -6.14 -24.80 8.77
N THR A 172 -6.35 -25.81 9.60
CA THR A 172 -5.55 -26.04 10.83
C THR A 172 -4.55 -27.17 10.70
N LYS A 173 -4.63 -27.96 9.63
CA LYS A 173 -3.74 -29.10 9.43
C LYS A 173 -2.54 -28.69 8.58
N ASN A 174 -1.36 -28.77 9.17
CA ASN A 174 -0.10 -28.57 8.46
C ASN A 174 0.30 -29.87 7.74
N TYR A 175 0.73 -29.74 6.48
CA TYR A 175 1.20 -30.86 5.64
C TYR A 175 2.67 -30.70 5.22
N ARG A 176 3.35 -29.63 5.66
CA ARG A 176 4.72 -29.28 5.26
C ARG A 176 5.76 -29.79 6.25
N SER A 177 5.48 -29.64 7.54
CA SER A 177 6.46 -29.86 8.61
C SER A 177 6.05 -31.03 9.50
N GLU A 178 7.04 -31.72 10.08
CA GLU A 178 6.77 -32.77 11.08
C GLU A 178 6.25 -32.17 12.40
N PRO A 179 5.47 -32.94 13.19
CA PRO A 179 4.88 -32.46 14.44
C PRO A 179 5.85 -31.76 15.40
N PRO A 180 7.11 -32.22 15.60
CA PRO A 180 8.04 -31.54 16.53
C PRO A 180 8.35 -30.08 16.15
N ILE A 181 8.40 -29.76 14.84
CA ILE A 181 8.66 -28.38 14.36
C ILE A 181 7.42 -27.50 14.63
N ILE A 182 6.24 -28.05 14.36
CA ILE A 182 4.95 -27.36 14.58
C ILE A 182 4.77 -27.08 16.06
N ASP A 183 5.01 -28.07 16.93
CA ASP A 183 4.88 -27.94 18.38
C ASP A 183 5.85 -26.91 18.96
N PHE A 184 7.08 -26.86 18.43
CA PHE A 184 8.04 -25.84 18.81
C PHE A 184 7.54 -24.44 18.45
N TYR A 185 7.10 -24.24 17.21
CA TYR A 185 6.58 -22.96 16.74
C TYR A 185 5.35 -22.51 17.55
N ASN A 186 4.37 -23.39 17.76
CA ASN A 186 3.16 -23.07 18.52
C ASN A 186 3.49 -22.62 19.96
N ARG A 187 4.40 -23.33 20.65
CA ARG A 187 4.87 -22.91 21.98
C ARG A 187 5.63 -21.59 21.99
N TRP A 188 6.28 -21.24 20.88
CA TRP A 188 6.99 -19.98 20.75
C TRP A 188 6.03 -18.80 20.54
N MET A 189 4.92 -19.03 19.83
CA MET A 189 3.94 -18.00 19.47
C MET A 189 2.92 -17.71 20.58
N ASP A 190 2.59 -18.68 21.43
CA ASP A 190 1.73 -18.51 22.62
C ASP A 190 2.59 -18.41 23.92
N PRO A 191 2.89 -17.20 24.43
CA PRO A 191 3.65 -17.02 25.69
C PRO A 191 2.85 -17.33 26.96
#